data_AF-A0A482VBI1-F1
#
_entry.id   AF-A0A482VBI1-F1
#
_cell.length_a   1.000
_cell.length_b   1.000
_cell.length_c   1.000
_cell.angle_alpha   90.00
_cell.angle_beta   90.00
_cell.angle_gamma   90.00
#
_symmetry.space_group_name_H-M   'P 1'
#
loop_
_entity.id
_entity.type
_entity.pdbx_description
1 polymer ?
#
loop_
_entity_poly.entity_id
_entity_poly.type
_entity_poly.pdbx_seq_one_letter_code
_entity_poly.pdbx_strand_id
1 'polypeptide(L)'
;MVYSVEQKSFMIESYFRNGRKINDEWSYSIQDCLEEFRVEFPTVAVDYKQFRECLNYSVKLFRETGSIKRKDGSGRSKKRTPEIVDEVEVIMENQPKTSLRHLSQQVNLSVETCRTILKKDLH
;
A
#
# COMPACT_ATOMS: atom_id res chain seq x y z
N MET A 1 7.51 -14.50 1.10
CA MET A 1 7.03 -13.96 -0.19
C MET A 1 6.04 -12.82 0.10
N VAL A 2 6.01 -11.76 -0.71
CA VAL A 2 5.01 -10.68 -0.57
C VAL A 2 3.94 -10.91 -1.63
N TYR A 3 2.76 -11.39 -1.23
CA TYR A 3 1.62 -11.52 -2.13
C TYR A 3 1.10 -10.14 -2.55
N SER A 4 0.74 -10.01 -3.82
CA SER A 4 0.10 -8.81 -4.38
C SER A 4 -1.28 -8.59 -3.74
N VAL A 5 -1.86 -7.40 -3.96
CA VAL A 5 -3.23 -7.14 -3.50
C VAL A 5 -4.22 -8.08 -4.17
N GLU A 6 -4.09 -8.28 -5.47
CA GLU A 6 -4.93 -9.20 -6.25
C GLU A 6 -4.87 -10.63 -5.70
N GLN A 7 -3.66 -11.14 -5.43
CA GLN A 7 -3.48 -12.46 -4.83
C GLN A 7 -4.13 -12.55 -3.45
N LYS A 8 -4.01 -11.51 -2.62
CA LYS A 8 -4.64 -11.47 -1.29
C LYS A 8 -6.17 -11.38 -1.37
N SER A 9 -6.70 -10.65 -2.35
CA SER A 9 -8.15 -10.61 -2.62
C SER A 9 -8.65 -12.00 -2.98
N PHE A 10 -8.00 -12.66 -3.94
CA PHE A 10 -8.36 -14.02 -4.33
C PHE A 10 -8.28 -15.00 -3.15
N MET A 11 -7.20 -14.94 -2.35
CA MET A 11 -7.03 -15.79 -1.16
C MET A 11 -8.22 -15.65 -0.20
N ILE A 12 -8.66 -14.42 0.08
CA ILE A 12 -9.79 -14.16 0.98
C ILE A 12 -11.10 -14.66 0.36
N GLU A 13 -11.35 -14.35 -0.91
CA GLU A 13 -12.56 -14.76 -1.63
C GLU A 13 -12.69 -16.29 -1.67
N SER A 14 -11.63 -16.98 -2.10
CA SER A 14 -11.55 -18.44 -2.13
C SER A 14 -11.74 -19.05 -0.74
N TYR A 15 -11.08 -18.51 0.29
CA TYR A 15 -11.22 -19.00 1.66
C TYR A 15 -12.67 -18.93 2.18
N PHE A 16 -13.36 -17.82 1.95
CA PHE A 16 -14.76 -17.68 2.36
C PHE A 16 -15.72 -18.49 1.49
N ARG A 17 -15.47 -18.57 0.17
CA ARG A 17 -16.26 -19.37 -0.78
C ARG A 17 -16.25 -20.86 -0.41
N ASN A 18 -15.12 -21.36 0.07
CA ASN A 18 -14.96 -22.75 0.51
C ASN A 18 -15.50 -23.01 1.92
N GLY A 19 -16.15 -22.03 2.55
CA GLY A 19 -16.80 -22.19 3.85
C GLY A 19 -17.93 -23.22 3.79
N ARG A 20 -17.91 -24.18 4.73
CA ARG A 20 -18.96 -25.19 4.88
C ARG A 20 -19.58 -25.07 6.26
N LYS A 21 -20.90 -25.21 6.35
CA LYS A 21 -21.60 -25.26 7.63
C LYS A 21 -21.57 -26.71 8.15
N ILE A 22 -20.92 -26.94 9.28
CA ILE A 22 -20.83 -28.24 9.95
C ILE A 22 -21.35 -28.03 11.37
N ASN A 23 -22.42 -28.76 11.75
CA ASN A 23 -23.07 -28.61 13.06
C ASN A 23 -23.41 -27.15 13.41
N ASP A 24 -23.98 -26.43 12.45
CA ASP A 24 -24.31 -25.00 12.54
C ASP A 24 -23.14 -24.02 12.68
N GLU A 25 -21.89 -24.50 12.71
CA GLU A 25 -20.69 -23.68 12.72
C GLU A 25 -20.04 -23.59 11.33
N TRP A 26 -19.48 -22.42 11.00
CA TRP A 26 -18.73 -22.24 9.76
C TRP A 26 -17.32 -22.82 9.90
N SER A 27 -17.01 -23.83 9.09
CA SER A 27 -15.68 -24.41 8.93
C SER A 27 -15.08 -23.96 7.60
N TYR A 28 -13.79 -23.60 7.61
CA TYR A 28 -13.07 -23.08 6.45
C TYR A 28 -11.81 -23.91 6.20
N SER A 29 -11.57 -24.31 4.95
CA SER A 29 -10.41 -25.12 4.55
C SER A 29 -9.32 -24.24 3.93
N ILE A 30 -8.16 -24.18 4.59
CA ILE A 30 -6.96 -23.53 4.03
C ILE A 30 -6.43 -24.35 2.85
N GLN A 31 -6.59 -25.68 2.89
CA GLN A 31 -6.13 -26.57 1.84
C GLN A 31 -6.90 -26.34 0.53
N ASP A 32 -8.23 -26.30 0.59
CA ASP A 32 -9.09 -26.06 -0.59
C ASP A 32 -8.74 -24.69 -1.20
N CYS A 33 -8.51 -23.67 -0.36
CA CYS A 33 -8.09 -22.35 -0.80
C CYS A 33 -6.70 -22.35 -1.48
N LEU A 34 -5.74 -23.09 -0.94
CA LEU A 34 -4.41 -23.22 -1.52
C LEU A 34 -4.45 -23.92 -2.88
N GLU A 35 -5.27 -24.95 -3.02
CA GLU A 35 -5.43 -25.68 -4.28
C GLU A 35 -6.02 -24.77 -5.36
N GLU A 36 -7.09 -24.03 -5.06
CA GLU A 36 -7.64 -23.03 -5.99
C GLU A 36 -6.61 -21.93 -6.32
N PHE A 37 -5.83 -21.48 -5.33
CA PHE A 37 -4.81 -20.46 -5.55
C PHE A 37 -3.70 -20.95 -6.51
N ARG A 38 -3.29 -22.21 -6.40
CA ARG A 38 -2.28 -22.80 -7.30
C ARG A 38 -2.79 -22.95 -8.73
N VAL A 39 -4.08 -23.18 -8.91
CA VAL A 39 -4.71 -23.23 -10.23
C VAL A 39 -4.76 -21.84 -10.85
N GLU A 40 -5.16 -20.83 -10.07
CA GLU A 40 -5.27 -19.45 -10.56
C GLU A 40 -3.90 -18.81 -10.82
N PHE A 41 -2.91 -19.07 -9.97
CA PHE A 41 -1.58 -18.46 -10.03
C PHE A 41 -0.47 -19.52 -10.15
N PRO A 42 -0.42 -20.29 -11.27
CA PRO A 42 0.47 -21.45 -11.40
C PRO A 42 1.96 -21.08 -11.41
N THR A 43 2.30 -19.85 -11.77
CA THR A 43 3.68 -19.34 -11.80
C THR A 43 4.19 -18.88 -10.44
N VAL A 44 3.33 -18.78 -9.44
CA VAL A 44 3.70 -18.32 -8.10
C VAL A 44 4.18 -19.51 -7.28
N ALA A 45 5.44 -19.48 -6.85
CA ALA A 45 5.97 -20.52 -5.96
C ALA A 45 5.36 -20.38 -4.56
N VAL A 46 4.46 -21.29 -4.18
CA VAL A 46 3.75 -21.21 -2.90
C VAL A 46 4.30 -22.20 -1.87
N ASP A 47 4.87 -21.66 -0.80
CA ASP A 47 5.13 -22.39 0.44
C ASP A 47 3.87 -22.39 1.34
N TYR A 48 3.48 -23.56 1.85
CA TYR A 48 2.26 -23.73 2.64
C TYR A 48 2.27 -22.87 3.91
N LYS A 49 3.40 -22.81 4.62
CA LYS A 49 3.51 -22.06 5.87
C LYS A 49 3.35 -20.56 5.61
N GLN A 50 4.06 -20.03 4.61
CA GLN A 50 3.95 -18.62 4.22
C GLN A 50 2.55 -18.27 3.71
N PHE A 51 1.91 -19.17 2.95
CA PHE A 51 0.54 -19.00 2.49
C PHE A 51 -0.44 -18.91 3.65
N ARG A 52 -0.37 -19.87 4.58
CA ARG A 52 -1.22 -19.91 5.78
C ARG A 52 -1.06 -18.66 6.64
N GLU A 53 0.17 -18.22 6.89
CA GLU A 53 0.44 -17.01 7.67
C GLU A 53 -0.13 -15.77 6.99
N CYS A 54 0.06 -15.63 5.68
CA CYS A 54 -0.50 -14.51 4.92
C CYS A 54 -2.03 -14.54 4.89
N LEU A 55 -2.65 -15.71 4.67
CA LEU A 55 -4.09 -15.87 4.65
C LEU A 55 -4.70 -15.48 6.00
N ASN A 56 -4.17 -16.00 7.10
CA ASN A 56 -4.66 -15.71 8.45
C ASN A 56 -4.57 -14.22 8.76
N TYR A 57 -3.45 -13.57 8.42
CA TYR A 57 -3.28 -12.14 8.60
C TYR A 57 -4.29 -11.34 7.74
N SER A 58 -4.43 -11.69 6.47
CA SER A 58 -5.36 -11.05 5.54
C SER A 58 -6.82 -11.18 6.01
N VAL A 59 -7.25 -12.37 6.42
CA VAL A 59 -8.60 -12.63 6.94
C VAL A 59 -8.85 -11.84 8.22
N LYS A 60 -7.88 -11.81 9.14
CA LYS A 60 -7.97 -10.99 10.37
C LYS A 60 -8.15 -9.51 10.03
N LEU A 61 -7.28 -8.97 9.17
CA LEU A 61 -7.33 -7.57 8.75
C LEU A 61 -8.67 -7.22 8.07
N PHE A 62 -9.15 -8.10 7.18
CA PHE A 62 -10.42 -7.93 6.50
C PHE A 62 -11.60 -7.94 7.48
N ARG A 63 -11.63 -8.85 8.45
CA ARG A 63 -12.68 -8.86 9.47
C ARG A 63 -12.66 -7.62 10.37
N GLU A 64 -11.48 -7.09 10.68
CA GLU A 64 -11.33 -5.91 11.53
C GLU A 64 -11.64 -4.59 10.80
N THR A 65 -11.27 -4.48 9.52
CA THR A 65 -11.27 -3.20 8.80
C THR A 65 -12.13 -3.17 7.53
N GLY A 66 -12.61 -4.32 7.07
CA GLY A 66 -13.26 -4.48 5.76
C GLY A 66 -12.34 -4.30 4.56
N SER A 67 -11.03 -4.08 4.78
CA SER A 67 -10.06 -3.79 3.73
C SER A 67 -8.93 -4.82 3.68
N ILE A 68 -8.46 -5.07 2.46
CA ILE A 68 -7.27 -5.88 2.16
C ILE A 68 -6.07 -4.96 1.85
N LYS A 69 -6.37 -3.73 1.41
CA LYS A 69 -5.37 -2.70 1.12
C LYS A 69 -5.04 -1.93 2.40
N ARG A 70 -3.80 -1.46 2.48
CA ARG A 70 -3.45 -0.42 3.44
C ARG A 70 -4.19 0.85 3.06
N LYS A 71 -4.56 1.66 4.06
CA LYS A 71 -5.10 2.99 3.83
C LYS A 71 -4.10 3.81 3.01
N ASP A 72 -4.56 4.41 1.92
CA ASP A 72 -3.72 5.32 1.14
C ASP A 72 -3.21 6.45 2.03
N GLY A 73 -1.91 6.74 1.93
CA GLY A 73 -1.26 7.72 2.79
C GLY A 73 -0.93 7.23 4.21
N SER A 74 -1.11 5.94 4.55
CA SER A 74 -0.62 5.37 5.83
C SER A 74 0.91 5.25 5.91
N GLY A 75 1.62 5.62 4.84
CA GLY A 75 3.08 5.69 4.83
C GLY A 75 3.58 6.86 5.68
N ARG A 76 4.91 6.97 5.81
CA ARG A 76 5.52 8.13 6.44
C ARG A 76 5.04 9.40 5.74
N SER A 77 4.50 10.35 6.50
CA SER A 77 4.09 11.65 5.97
C SER A 77 5.25 12.27 5.20
N LYS A 78 4.98 12.71 3.98
CA LYS A 78 5.95 13.45 3.19
C LYS A 78 6.01 14.87 3.76
N LYS A 79 7.22 15.42 3.88
CA LYS A 79 7.41 16.85 4.18
C LYS A 79 6.97 17.77 3.03
N ARG A 80 6.61 17.20 1.88
CA ARG A 80 5.99 17.90 0.74
C ARG A 80 4.47 17.90 0.95
N THR A 81 4.00 18.84 1.76
CA THR A 81 2.57 19.11 1.99
C THR A 81 2.09 20.19 1.02
N PRO A 82 0.78 20.33 0.76
CA PRO A 82 0.27 21.37 -0.14
C PRO A 82 0.68 22.79 0.31
N GLU A 83 0.66 23.06 1.62
CA GLU A 83 1.05 24.39 2.15
C GLU A 83 2.51 24.74 1.81
N ILE A 84 3.38 23.73 1.81
CA ILE A 84 4.80 23.90 1.48
C ILE A 84 5.00 24.06 -0.03
N VAL A 85 4.14 23.46 -0.86
CA VAL A 85 4.18 23.65 -2.30
C VAL A 85 3.78 25.09 -2.63
N ASP A 86 2.71 25.60 -2.01
CA ASP A 86 2.25 26.98 -2.16
C ASP A 86 3.33 27.98 -1.70
N GLU A 87 4.01 27.71 -0.58
CA GLU A 87 5.12 28.55 -0.11
C GLU A 87 6.28 28.61 -1.13
N VAL A 88 6.65 27.46 -1.70
CA VAL A 88 7.70 27.39 -2.74
C VAL A 88 7.27 28.10 -4.02
N GLU A 89 6.00 28.00 -4.41
CA GLU A 89 5.43 28.70 -5.57
C GLU A 89 5.57 30.22 -5.40
N VAL A 90 5.12 30.76 -4.27
CA VAL A 90 5.24 32.19 -3.94
C VAL A 90 6.70 32.65 -3.97
N ILE A 91 7.65 31.84 -3.45
CA ILE A 91 9.07 32.19 -3.48
C ILE A 91 9.61 32.22 -4.91
N MET A 92 9.23 31.25 -5.75
CA MET A 92 9.69 31.19 -7.14
C MET A 92 9.08 32.28 -8.02
N GLU A 93 7.82 32.66 -7.78
CA GLU A 93 7.18 33.80 -8.46
C GLU A 93 7.88 35.12 -8.16
N ASN A 94 8.21 35.36 -6.89
CA ASN A 94 8.88 36.59 -6.45
C ASN A 94 10.37 36.61 -6.80
N GLN A 95 11.06 35.46 -6.72
CA GLN A 95 12.50 35.34 -6.86
C GLN A 95 12.88 34.06 -7.64
N PRO A 96 12.67 34.03 -8.96
CA PRO A 96 12.88 32.83 -9.78
C PRO A 96 14.34 32.40 -9.90
N LYS A 97 15.28 33.30 -9.58
CA LYS A 97 16.73 33.01 -9.62
C LYS A 97 17.26 32.42 -8.31
N THR A 98 16.40 32.16 -7.33
CA THR A 98 16.80 31.61 -6.03
C THR A 98 17.41 30.23 -6.21
N SER A 99 18.64 30.04 -5.72
CA SER A 99 19.29 28.72 -5.80
C SER A 99 18.54 27.69 -4.97
N LEU A 100 18.55 26.41 -5.40
CA LEU A 100 17.92 25.31 -4.66
C LEU A 100 18.40 25.20 -3.21
N ARG A 101 19.66 25.57 -2.92
CA ARG A 101 20.21 25.55 -1.57
C ARG A 101 19.61 26.67 -0.70
N HIS A 102 19.43 27.86 -1.27
CA HIS A 102 18.82 28.98 -0.58
C HIS A 102 17.32 28.75 -0.34
N LEU A 103 16.62 28.21 -1.34
CA LEU A 103 15.23 27.79 -1.21
C LEU A 103 15.07 26.76 -0.09
N SER A 104 15.92 25.73 -0.07
CA SER A 104 15.96 24.70 0.97
C SER A 104 16.14 25.26 2.38
N GLN A 105 16.91 26.35 2.54
CA GLN A 105 17.07 27.03 3.82
C GLN A 105 15.82 27.84 4.20
N GLN A 106 15.16 28.50 3.24
CA GLN A 106 13.94 29.28 3.48
C GLN A 106 12.78 28.40 3.95
N VAL A 107 12.52 27.28 3.26
CA VAL A 107 11.38 26.39 3.57
C VAL A 107 11.73 25.25 4.54
N ASN A 108 12.97 25.22 5.06
CA ASN A 108 13.50 24.19 5.97
C ASN A 108 13.28 22.74 5.48
N LEU A 109 13.61 22.48 4.21
CA LEU A 109 13.54 21.17 3.56
C LEU A 109 14.89 20.73 3.04
N SER A 110 15.04 19.46 2.64
CA SER A 110 16.21 19.05 1.89
C SER A 110 16.20 19.66 0.49
N VAL A 111 17.39 19.94 -0.05
CA VAL A 111 17.60 20.42 -1.43
C VAL A 111 16.90 19.53 -2.45
N GLU A 112 16.89 18.22 -2.21
CA GLU A 112 16.28 17.22 -3.10
C GLU A 112 14.74 17.25 -3.05
N THR A 113 14.16 17.54 -1.88
CA THR A 113 12.72 17.76 -1.75
C THR A 113 12.31 19.01 -2.52
N CYS A 114 13.05 20.10 -2.38
CA CYS A 114 12.80 21.34 -3.13
C CYS A 114 12.91 21.13 -4.64
N ARG A 115 13.96 20.43 -5.11
CA ARG A 115 14.10 20.06 -6.52
C ARG A 115 12.92 19.24 -7.03
N THR A 116 12.42 18.32 -6.20
CA THR A 116 11.26 17.50 -6.57
C THR A 116 9.99 18.34 -6.68
N ILE A 117 9.78 19.30 -5.77
CA ILE A 117 8.65 20.23 -5.82
C ILE A 117 8.68 21.04 -7.12
N LEU A 118 9.82 21.69 -7.41
CA LEU A 118 9.97 22.48 -8.64
C LEU A 118 9.71 21.66 -9.90
N LYS A 119 10.14 20.40 -9.95
CA LYS A 119 10.00 19.56 -11.15
C LYS A 119 8.63 18.91 -11.34
N LYS A 120 7.87 18.70 -10.27
CA LYS A 120 6.66 17.86 -10.30
C LYS A 120 5.38 18.59 -9.93
N ASP A 121 5.46 19.71 -9.21
CA ASP A 121 4.27 20.50 -8.82
C ASP A 121 4.17 21.82 -9.60
N LEU A 122 5.31 22.42 -9.98
CA LEU A 122 5.39 23.73 -10.63
C LEU A 122 5.64 23.66 -12.15
N HIS A 123 5.75 22.44 -12.70
CA HIS A 123 5.99 22.17 -14.12
C HIS A 123 5.00 21.12 -14.64
#